data_AF-A0A7S0APE2-F1
#
_entry.id   AF-A0A7S0APE2-F1
#
_cell.length_a   1.000
_cell.length_b   1.000
_cell.length_c   1.000
_cell.angle_alpha   90.00
_cell.angle_beta   90.00
_cell.angle_gamma   90.00
#
_symmetry.space_group_name_H-M   'P 1'
#
loop_
_entity.id
_entity.type
_entity.pdbx_description
1 polymer ?
#
loop_
_entity_poly.entity_id
_entity_poly.type
_entity_poly.pdbx_seq_one_letter_code
_entity_poly.pdbx_strand_id
1 'polypeptide(L)'
;HDIGAMSMISSDSQAMGRVGEVISRTWQTADKMKQQRGLLAEDEGASHPDGPADNHRVKRYIAKYTINPAIAHGMSSLVGSVEPGKLADLCLWKPGFFGAKPEMVIKGGTIAWAQMGDPNASIPTPQPVYMRPMFGAYGKAVGGTSVAFVSGAAVADGIGEKYGLEKGVVAVSGCRSVSKKDMVHNSNTPDVQVDPETFEVIADGEKLTCDPVNVVPLAQRYFFF
;
A
#
# COMPACT_ATOMS: atom_id res chain seq x y z
N HIS A 1 -9.20 11.75 -3.24
CA HIS A 1 -8.90 10.29 -3.19
C HIS A 1 -10.14 9.43 -3.30
N ASP A 2 -11.23 9.79 -2.61
CA ASP A 2 -12.45 8.96 -2.49
C ASP A 2 -13.17 8.72 -3.81
N ILE A 3 -13.17 9.71 -4.72
CA ILE A 3 -13.77 9.62 -6.06
C ILE A 3 -12.89 8.91 -7.10
N GLY A 4 -11.75 8.33 -6.70
CA GLY A 4 -10.84 7.63 -7.60
C GLY A 4 -10.02 8.52 -8.55
N ALA A 5 -10.07 9.85 -8.42
CA ALA A 5 -9.28 10.77 -9.25
C ALA A 5 -7.78 10.80 -8.88
N MET A 6 -7.40 10.34 -7.68
CA MET A 6 -6.00 10.14 -7.28
C MET A 6 -5.75 8.66 -7.01
N SER A 7 -4.84 8.05 -7.78
CA SER A 7 -4.74 6.60 -7.94
C SER A 7 -3.71 5.92 -7.04
N MET A 8 -2.80 6.68 -6.43
CA MET A 8 -1.73 6.15 -5.61
C MET A 8 -1.54 6.99 -4.34
N ILE A 9 -0.99 6.37 -3.31
CA ILE A 9 -0.53 7.03 -2.08
C ILE A 9 0.92 6.55 -1.84
N SER A 10 1.83 7.50 -1.62
CA SER A 10 3.25 7.26 -1.36
C SER A 10 3.68 7.97 -0.07
N SER A 11 4.92 7.73 0.37
CA SER A 11 5.41 8.24 1.66
C SER A 11 6.08 9.60 1.60
N ASP A 12 6.78 9.92 0.51
CA ASP A 12 7.80 10.99 0.46
C ASP A 12 8.81 10.94 1.63
N SER A 13 9.39 9.74 1.83
CA SER A 13 10.12 9.36 3.03
C SER A 13 11.25 10.33 3.41
N GLN A 14 11.14 10.94 4.60
CA GLN A 14 12.09 11.91 5.16
C GLN A 14 12.27 13.21 4.35
N ALA A 15 11.48 13.41 3.30
CA ALA A 15 11.50 14.57 2.43
C ALA A 15 10.08 15.13 2.27
N MET A 16 9.46 15.56 3.38
CA MET A 16 8.03 15.95 3.49
C MET A 16 7.03 14.81 3.72
N GLY A 17 7.49 13.60 4.08
CA GLY A 17 6.59 12.57 4.56
C GLY A 17 7.22 11.42 5.32
N ARG A 18 6.41 10.39 5.58
CA ARG A 18 6.65 9.36 6.62
C ARG A 18 6.58 7.94 6.03
N VAL A 19 7.71 7.25 6.03
CA VAL A 19 7.85 5.91 5.42
C VAL A 19 6.94 4.84 6.05
N GLY A 20 6.73 4.93 7.37
CA GLY A 20 5.91 3.96 8.12
C GLY A 20 4.41 4.21 8.09
N GLU A 21 3.93 5.25 7.39
CA GLU A 21 2.53 5.70 7.47
C GLU A 21 1.73 5.59 6.17
N VAL A 22 2.29 5.04 5.08
CA VAL A 22 1.58 4.90 3.80
C VAL A 22 0.25 4.14 3.96
N ILE A 23 0.31 2.99 4.64
CA ILE A 23 -0.85 2.12 4.84
C ILE A 23 -1.84 2.78 5.81
N SER A 24 -1.38 3.26 6.97
CA SER A 24 -2.26 3.87 7.99
C SER A 24 -2.95 5.13 7.46
N ARG A 25 -2.24 6.02 6.75
CA ARG A 25 -2.81 7.24 6.15
C ARG A 25 -3.81 6.94 5.05
N THR A 26 -3.59 5.87 4.28
CA THR A 26 -4.58 5.39 3.31
C THR A 26 -5.90 5.06 4.00
N TRP A 27 -5.85 4.28 5.08
CA TRP A 27 -7.05 3.86 5.81
C TRP A 27 -7.69 4.97 6.64
N GLN A 28 -6.91 5.87 7.22
CA GLN A 28 -7.42 7.09 7.86
C GLN A 28 -8.16 8.00 6.86
N THR A 29 -7.66 8.09 5.63
CA THR A 29 -8.34 8.84 4.56
C THR A 29 -9.66 8.17 4.18
N ALA A 30 -9.67 6.84 4.01
CA ALA A 30 -10.89 6.09 3.72
C ALA A 30 -11.95 6.25 4.83
N ASP A 31 -11.53 6.15 6.09
CA ASP A 31 -12.38 6.34 7.27
C ASP A 31 -12.96 7.75 7.34
N LYS A 32 -12.13 8.79 7.23
CA LYS A 32 -12.59 10.19 7.20
C LYS A 32 -13.64 10.41 6.11
N MET A 33 -13.38 9.90 4.91
CA MET A 33 -14.30 10.08 3.78
C MET A 33 -15.61 9.31 3.97
N LYS A 34 -15.59 8.13 4.59
CA LYS A 34 -16.83 7.46 5.00
C LYS A 34 -17.62 8.29 6.00
N GLN A 35 -16.97 8.84 7.02
CA GLN A 35 -17.64 9.64 8.06
C GLN A 35 -18.30 10.90 7.49
N GLN A 36 -17.65 11.56 6.52
CA GLN A 36 -18.14 12.84 5.97
C GLN A 36 -19.02 12.69 4.73
N ARG A 37 -18.83 11.62 3.93
CA ARG A 37 -19.55 11.42 2.65
C ARG A 37 -20.50 10.22 2.66
N GLY A 38 -20.52 9.42 3.72
CA GLY A 38 -21.33 8.21 3.81
C GLY A 38 -20.78 7.06 2.98
N LEU A 39 -21.65 6.11 2.63
CA LEU A 39 -21.31 5.00 1.74
C LEU A 39 -20.99 5.52 0.33
N LEU A 40 -20.14 4.79 -0.39
CA LEU A 40 -20.04 5.00 -1.82
C LEU A 40 -21.30 4.45 -2.49
N ALA A 41 -21.69 5.03 -3.63
CA ALA A 41 -22.81 4.53 -4.43
C ALA A 41 -22.61 3.06 -4.82
N GLU A 42 -21.36 2.66 -5.10
CA GLU A 42 -21.02 1.27 -5.41
C GLU A 42 -21.12 0.30 -4.21
N ASP A 43 -21.19 0.83 -2.99
CA ASP A 43 -21.40 0.06 -1.76
C ASP A 43 -22.88 0.05 -1.32
N GLU A 44 -23.78 0.74 -2.03
CA GLU A 44 -25.21 0.72 -1.73
C GLU A 44 -25.80 -0.69 -1.89
N GLY A 45 -26.55 -1.15 -0.89
CA GLY A 45 -27.12 -2.50 -0.85
C GLY A 45 -26.12 -3.62 -0.53
N ALA A 46 -24.83 -3.32 -0.36
CA ALA A 46 -23.86 -4.30 0.11
C ALA A 46 -24.04 -4.57 1.60
N SER A 47 -24.34 -5.83 1.96
CA SER A 47 -24.60 -6.26 3.33
C SER A 47 -23.56 -7.26 3.83
N HIS A 48 -23.08 -7.06 5.05
CA HIS A 48 -22.39 -8.03 5.90
C HIS A 48 -23.36 -8.49 7.01
N PRO A 49 -23.21 -9.68 7.61
CA PRO A 49 -23.98 -10.09 8.79
C PRO A 49 -24.03 -9.07 9.94
N ASP A 50 -23.00 -8.21 10.02
CA ASP A 50 -22.86 -7.17 11.06
C ASP A 50 -23.27 -5.75 10.61
N GLY A 51 -23.82 -5.59 9.40
CA GLY A 51 -24.28 -4.29 8.87
C GLY A 51 -23.81 -3.99 7.43
N PRO A 52 -23.91 -2.73 6.97
CA PRO A 52 -23.47 -2.33 5.64
C PRO A 52 -21.96 -2.58 5.42
N ALA A 53 -21.59 -2.99 4.21
CA ALA A 53 -20.19 -3.28 3.85
C ALA A 53 -19.58 -2.15 2.99
N ASP A 54 -18.29 -1.84 3.21
CA ASP A 54 -17.55 -0.80 2.46
C ASP A 54 -16.59 -1.42 1.41
N ASN A 55 -16.97 -2.54 0.79
CA ASN A 55 -16.05 -3.35 0.01
C ASN A 55 -15.46 -2.61 -1.21
N HIS A 56 -16.25 -1.80 -1.91
CA HIS A 56 -15.77 -0.98 -3.02
C HIS A 56 -14.82 0.10 -2.55
N ARG A 57 -15.13 0.79 -1.43
CA ARG A 57 -14.18 1.73 -0.82
C ARG A 57 -12.89 1.03 -0.41
N VAL A 58 -12.97 -0.12 0.26
CA VAL A 58 -11.79 -0.90 0.68
C VAL A 58 -10.92 -1.29 -0.53
N LYS A 59 -11.53 -1.84 -1.59
CA LYS A 59 -10.85 -2.18 -2.84
C LYS A 59 -10.22 -0.95 -3.52
N ARG A 60 -10.94 0.18 -3.55
CA ARG A 60 -10.44 1.44 -4.11
C ARG A 60 -9.21 1.94 -3.38
N TYR A 61 -9.16 1.84 -2.06
CA TYR A 61 -8.06 2.36 -1.25
C TYR A 61 -6.87 1.41 -1.16
N ILE A 62 -7.08 0.10 -1.03
CA ILE A 62 -5.96 -0.86 -1.00
C ILE A 62 -5.16 -0.81 -2.31
N ALA A 63 -5.84 -0.64 -3.45
CA ALA A 63 -5.20 -0.52 -4.76
C ALA A 63 -4.20 0.65 -4.84
N LYS A 64 -4.35 1.70 -4.01
CA LYS A 64 -3.51 2.91 -4.02
C LYS A 64 -2.08 2.66 -3.54
N TYR A 65 -1.84 1.63 -2.73
CA TYR A 65 -0.51 1.30 -2.23
C TYR A 65 -0.07 -0.13 -2.59
N THR A 66 -0.88 -0.88 -3.34
CA THR A 66 -0.54 -2.22 -3.83
C THR A 66 -0.38 -2.24 -5.35
N ILE A 67 -1.49 -2.40 -6.10
CA ILE A 67 -1.44 -2.69 -7.52
C ILE A 67 -1.16 -1.46 -8.39
N ASN A 68 -1.70 -0.29 -8.05
CA ASN A 68 -1.53 0.90 -8.89
C ASN A 68 -0.07 1.40 -8.95
N PRO A 69 0.69 1.45 -7.82
CA PRO A 69 2.13 1.70 -7.88
C PRO A 69 2.86 0.68 -8.75
N ALA A 70 2.52 -0.62 -8.64
CA ALA A 70 3.14 -1.66 -9.44
C ALA A 70 2.86 -1.51 -10.95
N ILE A 71 1.64 -1.13 -11.34
CA ILE A 71 1.30 -0.86 -12.75
C ILE A 71 2.05 0.37 -13.25
N ALA A 72 1.99 1.48 -12.51
CA ALA A 72 2.63 2.74 -12.90
C ALA A 72 4.14 2.59 -13.12
N HIS A 73 4.80 1.76 -12.30
CA HIS A 73 6.24 1.50 -12.39
C HIS A 73 6.62 0.26 -13.21
N GLY A 74 5.66 -0.42 -13.85
CA GLY A 74 5.95 -1.55 -14.72
C GLY A 74 6.42 -2.82 -14.02
N MET A 75 5.97 -3.02 -12.79
CA MET A 75 6.31 -4.11 -11.88
C MET A 75 5.13 -5.07 -11.62
N SER A 76 3.95 -4.78 -12.17
CA SER A 76 2.68 -5.46 -11.85
C SER A 76 2.62 -6.93 -12.27
N SER A 77 3.51 -7.40 -13.14
CA SER A 77 3.64 -8.82 -13.50
C SER A 77 4.13 -9.66 -12.33
N LEU A 78 4.83 -9.07 -11.36
CA LEU A 78 5.51 -9.79 -10.30
C LEU A 78 5.04 -9.42 -8.90
N VAL A 79 4.56 -8.19 -8.68
CA VAL A 79 4.14 -7.69 -7.35
C VAL A 79 2.86 -6.85 -7.43
N GLY A 80 2.35 -6.45 -6.27
CA GLY A 80 1.25 -5.48 -6.14
C GLY A 80 -0.13 -6.09 -5.87
N SER A 81 -0.28 -7.40 -5.85
CA SER A 81 -1.56 -8.07 -5.55
C SER A 81 -1.36 -9.54 -5.20
N VAL A 82 -2.39 -10.14 -4.60
CA VAL A 82 -2.44 -11.58 -4.30
C VAL A 82 -3.06 -12.30 -5.50
N GLU A 83 -2.22 -12.64 -6.48
CA GLU A 83 -2.63 -13.33 -7.71
C GLU A 83 -1.65 -14.47 -8.02
N PRO A 84 -2.11 -15.62 -8.53
CA PRO A 84 -1.22 -16.71 -8.95
C PRO A 84 -0.14 -16.24 -9.93
N GLY A 85 1.08 -16.73 -9.76
CA GLY A 85 2.23 -16.37 -10.60
C GLY A 85 3.01 -15.13 -10.14
N LYS A 86 2.48 -14.32 -9.22
CA LYS A 86 3.21 -13.22 -8.58
C LYS A 86 4.08 -13.73 -7.42
N LEU A 87 5.06 -12.91 -7.00
CA LEU A 87 5.85 -13.18 -5.80
C LEU A 87 4.94 -13.28 -4.58
N ALA A 88 5.22 -14.25 -3.72
CA ALA A 88 4.55 -14.42 -2.43
C ALA A 88 5.03 -13.37 -1.40
N ASP A 89 4.78 -12.10 -1.74
CA ASP A 89 5.00 -10.93 -0.89
C ASP A 89 3.68 -10.61 -0.19
N LEU A 90 3.53 -11.12 1.03
CA LEU A 90 2.27 -11.12 1.77
C LEU A 90 2.45 -10.46 3.12
N CYS A 91 1.38 -9.84 3.63
CA CYS A 91 1.38 -9.24 4.95
C CYS A 91 0.17 -9.76 5.73
N LEU A 92 0.42 -10.34 6.89
CA LEU A 92 -0.61 -10.90 7.75
C LEU A 92 -0.96 -9.90 8.85
N TRP A 93 -2.26 -9.72 9.06
CA TRP A 93 -2.80 -8.76 10.01
C TRP A 93 -3.80 -9.46 10.93
N LYS A 94 -3.72 -9.16 12.23
CA LYS A 94 -4.87 -9.35 13.11
C LYS A 94 -5.88 -8.25 12.77
N PRO A 95 -7.18 -8.54 12.61
CA PRO A 95 -8.18 -7.53 12.26
C PRO A 95 -8.13 -6.28 13.16
N GLY A 96 -7.96 -6.47 14.48
CA GLY A 96 -7.83 -5.37 15.44
C GLY A 96 -6.61 -4.45 15.25
N PHE A 97 -5.62 -4.84 14.44
CA PHE A 97 -4.40 -4.07 14.16
C PHE A 97 -4.24 -3.73 12.67
N PHE A 98 -5.22 -4.06 11.83
CA PHE A 98 -5.16 -3.84 10.39
C PHE A 98 -4.82 -2.39 10.05
N GLY A 99 -3.81 -2.21 9.21
CA GLY A 99 -3.35 -0.89 8.78
C GLY A 99 -2.45 -0.14 9.77
N ALA A 100 -2.33 -0.59 11.02
CA ALA A 100 -1.44 0.02 12.03
C ALA A 100 -0.16 -0.78 12.21
N LYS A 101 -0.26 -2.05 12.64
CA LYS A 101 0.89 -2.92 12.96
C LYS A 101 0.64 -4.35 12.46
N PRO A 102 1.35 -4.82 11.43
CA PRO A 102 1.15 -6.20 10.96
C PRO A 102 1.72 -7.21 11.96
N GLU A 103 1.23 -8.44 11.89
CA GLU A 103 1.77 -9.57 12.65
C GLU A 103 3.04 -10.09 11.98
N MET A 104 3.01 -10.19 10.64
CA MET A 104 4.06 -10.83 9.85
C MET A 104 4.16 -10.22 8.45
N VAL A 105 5.39 -10.11 7.95
CA VAL A 105 5.71 -9.74 6.57
C VAL A 105 6.48 -10.91 5.94
N ILE A 106 5.88 -11.48 4.90
CA ILE A 106 6.41 -12.58 4.10
C ILE A 106 6.95 -11.98 2.81
N LYS A 107 8.19 -12.32 2.46
CA LYS A 107 8.88 -11.89 1.24
C LYS A 107 9.30 -13.12 0.46
N GLY A 108 8.84 -13.25 -0.78
CA GLY A 108 9.17 -14.41 -1.64
C GLY A 108 8.87 -15.77 -0.98
N GLY A 109 7.79 -15.85 -0.19
CA GLY A 109 7.40 -17.08 0.52
C GLY A 109 8.13 -17.34 1.84
N THR A 110 9.07 -16.50 2.25
CA THR A 110 9.79 -16.63 3.54
C THR A 110 9.47 -15.47 4.47
N ILE A 111 9.35 -15.72 5.77
CA ILE A 111 9.11 -14.67 6.76
C ILE A 111 10.34 -13.76 6.85
N ALA A 112 10.15 -12.48 6.50
CA ALA A 112 11.20 -11.46 6.57
C ALA A 112 11.14 -10.66 7.87
N TRP A 113 9.94 -10.37 8.38
CA TRP A 113 9.73 -9.66 9.64
C TRP A 113 8.49 -10.20 10.37
N ALA A 114 8.51 -10.19 11.69
CA ALA A 114 7.36 -10.58 12.51
C ALA A 114 7.35 -9.91 13.89
N GLN A 115 6.16 -9.77 14.47
CA GLN A 115 5.99 -9.44 15.89
C GLN A 115 6.49 -10.61 16.73
N MET A 116 7.54 -10.39 17.53
CA MET A 116 8.20 -11.47 18.26
C MET A 116 8.57 -11.03 19.68
N GLY A 117 8.24 -11.90 20.63
CA GLY A 117 8.49 -11.75 22.07
C GLY A 117 9.94 -11.97 22.49
N ASP A 118 10.14 -12.23 23.78
CA ASP A 118 11.46 -12.56 24.34
C ASP A 118 12.03 -13.86 23.71
N PRO A 119 13.20 -13.80 23.03
CA PRO A 119 13.82 -14.97 22.43
C PRO A 119 14.26 -16.05 23.43
N ASN A 120 14.40 -15.73 24.72
CA ASN A 120 14.77 -16.68 25.76
C ASN A 120 13.56 -17.29 26.49
N ALA A 121 12.33 -16.84 26.16
CA ALA A 121 11.13 -17.38 26.77
C ALA A 121 10.75 -18.77 26.22
N SER A 122 9.85 -19.46 26.92
CA SER A 122 9.43 -20.83 26.55
C SER A 122 8.58 -20.92 25.28
N ILE A 123 7.98 -19.80 24.85
CA ILE A 123 7.11 -19.65 23.67
C ILE A 123 7.34 -18.25 23.07
N PRO A 124 6.89 -17.94 21.83
CA PRO A 124 7.26 -16.69 21.14
C PRO A 124 6.44 -15.43 21.54
N THR A 125 5.43 -15.57 22.39
CA THR A 125 4.48 -14.51 22.77
C THR A 125 4.76 -13.73 24.07
N PRO A 126 5.60 -14.20 25.03
CA PRO A 126 5.97 -13.45 26.21
C PRO A 126 6.66 -12.13 25.87
N GLN A 127 6.35 -11.10 26.65
CA GLN A 127 6.84 -9.75 26.44
C GLN A 127 8.37 -9.65 26.65
N PRO A 128 9.06 -8.71 25.98
CA PRO A 128 8.53 -7.66 25.10
C PRO A 128 8.33 -8.11 23.64
N VAL A 129 7.12 -7.88 23.11
CA VAL A 129 6.77 -8.13 21.71
C VAL A 129 6.96 -6.85 20.88
N TYR A 130 7.81 -6.93 19.86
CA TYR A 130 7.98 -5.89 18.86
C TYR A 130 8.37 -6.49 17.50
N MET A 131 8.32 -5.70 16.43
CA MET A 131 8.71 -6.15 15.09
C MET A 131 10.21 -6.44 15.04
N ARG A 132 10.57 -7.67 14.66
CA ARG A 132 11.95 -8.12 14.54
C ARG A 132 12.22 -8.67 13.14
N PRO A 133 13.45 -8.49 12.61
CA PRO A 133 13.90 -9.20 11.42
C PRO A 133 13.95 -10.71 11.67
N MET A 134 13.45 -11.47 10.70
CA MET A 134 13.36 -12.94 10.70
C MET A 134 14.32 -13.54 9.67
N PHE A 135 14.36 -14.87 9.53
CA PHE A 135 15.34 -15.55 8.66
C PHE A 135 15.37 -15.05 7.21
N GLY A 136 14.23 -14.63 6.63
CA GLY A 136 14.18 -14.07 5.27
C GLY A 136 14.91 -12.73 5.11
N ALA A 137 15.27 -12.06 6.21
CA ALA A 137 16.02 -10.80 6.19
C ALA A 137 17.55 -10.97 6.32
N TYR A 138 18.06 -12.20 6.42
CA TYR A 138 19.48 -12.46 6.69
C TYR A 138 20.19 -13.24 5.58
N GLY A 139 21.48 -12.94 5.39
CA GLY A 139 22.38 -13.66 4.51
C GLY A 139 21.82 -13.82 3.08
N LYS A 140 22.07 -15.00 2.50
CA LYS A 140 21.66 -15.32 1.13
C LYS A 140 20.15 -15.47 0.93
N ALA A 141 19.37 -15.54 2.01
CA ALA A 141 17.91 -15.58 1.91
C ALA A 141 17.36 -14.28 1.27
N VAL A 142 18.04 -13.14 1.49
CA VAL A 142 17.63 -11.85 0.92
C VAL A 142 17.67 -11.86 -0.61
N GLY A 143 18.70 -12.49 -1.19
CA GLY A 143 18.84 -12.67 -2.65
C GLY A 143 17.74 -13.54 -3.24
N GLY A 144 17.51 -14.72 -2.64
CA GLY A 144 16.54 -15.70 -3.15
C GLY A 144 15.06 -15.33 -2.96
N THR A 145 14.74 -14.40 -2.07
CA THR A 145 13.35 -13.99 -1.76
C THR A 145 12.94 -12.66 -2.40
N SER A 146 13.88 -11.95 -3.03
CA SER A 146 13.67 -10.61 -3.56
C SER A 146 14.24 -10.44 -4.96
N VAL A 147 13.79 -9.39 -5.64
CA VAL A 147 14.31 -9.00 -6.94
C VAL A 147 14.78 -7.55 -6.93
N ALA A 148 15.66 -7.21 -7.86
CA ALA A 148 16.01 -5.84 -8.21
C ALA A 148 15.34 -5.48 -9.54
N PHE A 149 14.41 -4.53 -9.51
CA PHE A 149 13.80 -4.00 -10.73
C PHE A 149 14.71 -2.96 -11.39
N VAL A 150 14.97 -3.12 -12.68
CA VAL A 150 15.86 -2.26 -13.47
C VAL A 150 15.29 -2.02 -14.87
N SER A 151 15.94 -1.19 -15.69
CA SER A 151 15.53 -1.02 -17.09
C SER A 151 15.84 -2.26 -17.94
N GLY A 152 15.09 -2.47 -19.02
CA GLY A 152 15.37 -3.55 -19.97
C GLY A 152 16.78 -3.49 -20.57
N ALA A 153 17.31 -2.28 -20.78
CA ALA A 153 18.69 -2.07 -21.22
C ALA A 153 19.72 -2.58 -20.20
N ALA A 154 19.47 -2.38 -18.90
CA ALA A 154 20.38 -2.86 -17.86
C ALA A 154 20.37 -4.40 -17.76
N VAL A 155 19.21 -5.03 -17.94
CA VAL A 155 19.14 -6.50 -18.04
C VAL A 155 19.93 -6.99 -19.26
N ALA A 156 19.76 -6.36 -20.43
CA ALA A 156 20.51 -6.71 -21.63
C ALA A 156 22.03 -6.50 -21.49
N ASP A 157 22.44 -5.53 -20.69
CA ASP A 157 23.85 -5.27 -20.36
C ASP A 157 24.41 -6.22 -19.28
N GLY A 158 23.61 -7.15 -18.75
CA GLY A 158 24.08 -8.17 -17.81
C GLY A 158 24.48 -7.63 -16.44
N ILE A 159 23.87 -6.53 -15.96
CA ILE A 159 24.31 -5.87 -14.71
C ILE A 159 24.26 -6.75 -13.47
N GLY A 160 23.41 -7.79 -13.47
CA GLY A 160 23.33 -8.75 -12.36
C GLY A 160 24.66 -9.43 -12.12
N GLU A 161 25.29 -9.94 -13.18
CA GLU A 161 26.61 -10.57 -13.11
C GLU A 161 27.70 -9.52 -12.89
N LYS A 162 27.69 -8.43 -13.67
CA LYS A 162 28.72 -7.37 -13.57
C LYS A 162 28.85 -6.77 -12.18
N TYR A 163 27.73 -6.62 -11.46
CA TYR A 163 27.72 -6.08 -10.10
C TYR A 163 27.74 -7.16 -9.02
N GLY A 164 27.75 -8.46 -9.38
CA GLY A 164 27.71 -9.56 -8.43
C GLY A 164 26.44 -9.58 -7.58
N LEU A 165 25.28 -9.23 -8.16
CA LEU A 165 24.02 -9.18 -7.43
C LEU A 165 23.51 -10.58 -7.11
N GLU A 166 23.26 -10.85 -5.83
CA GLU A 166 22.60 -12.10 -5.40
C GLU A 166 21.08 -12.10 -5.64
N LYS A 167 20.46 -10.91 -5.78
CA LYS A 167 19.03 -10.80 -6.13
C LYS A 167 18.83 -11.04 -7.62
N GLY A 168 17.71 -11.68 -7.97
CA GLY A 168 17.27 -11.75 -9.37
C GLY A 168 17.04 -10.34 -9.92
N VAL A 169 17.54 -10.07 -11.14
CA VAL A 169 17.37 -8.78 -11.81
C VAL A 169 16.20 -8.89 -12.80
N VAL A 170 15.21 -8.01 -12.67
CA VAL A 170 13.97 -8.06 -13.45
C VAL A 170 13.77 -6.73 -14.18
N ALA A 171 13.50 -6.78 -15.49
CA ALA A 171 13.21 -5.58 -16.26
C ALA A 171 11.80 -5.05 -15.95
N VAL A 172 11.69 -3.75 -15.69
CA VAL A 172 10.38 -3.07 -15.72
C VAL A 172 9.86 -2.99 -17.16
N SER A 173 8.54 -3.04 -17.32
CA SER A 173 7.90 -3.00 -18.64
C SER A 173 6.54 -2.30 -18.61
N GLY A 174 6.05 -1.79 -19.74
CA GLY A 174 4.72 -1.19 -19.84
C GLY A 174 4.59 0.24 -19.28
N CYS A 175 5.69 0.87 -18.83
CA CYS A 175 5.65 2.23 -18.23
C CYS A 175 5.31 3.37 -19.22
N ARG A 176 5.15 3.07 -20.51
CA ARG A 176 4.82 4.07 -21.57
C ARG A 176 3.41 3.91 -22.13
N SER A 177 2.81 2.74 -21.97
CA SER A 177 1.44 2.45 -22.41
C SER A 177 0.42 2.65 -21.30
N VAL A 178 0.86 2.66 -20.03
CA VAL A 178 0.01 2.91 -18.87
C VAL A 178 -0.58 4.32 -18.91
N SER A 179 -1.87 4.42 -18.58
CA SER A 179 -2.64 5.65 -18.53
C SER A 179 -3.60 5.62 -17.34
N LYS A 180 -4.34 6.72 -17.10
CA LYS A 180 -5.25 6.82 -15.96
C LYS A 180 -6.32 5.72 -15.96
N LYS A 181 -6.80 5.30 -17.13
CA LYS A 181 -7.83 4.24 -17.25
C LYS A 181 -7.38 2.88 -16.71
N ASP A 182 -6.06 2.64 -16.69
CA ASP A 182 -5.46 1.37 -16.25
C ASP A 182 -5.31 1.31 -14.72
N MET A 183 -5.61 2.39 -14.00
CA MET A 183 -5.55 2.45 -12.55
C MET A 183 -6.77 1.77 -11.92
N VAL A 184 -6.52 0.61 -11.32
CA VAL A 184 -7.54 -0.26 -10.72
C VAL A 184 -8.34 0.50 -9.67
N HIS A 185 -9.67 0.55 -9.86
CA HIS A 185 -10.65 1.27 -9.04
C HIS A 185 -10.44 2.79 -8.91
N ASN A 186 -9.50 3.37 -9.68
CA ASN A 186 -9.03 4.73 -9.53
C ASN A 186 -8.72 5.40 -10.88
N SER A 187 -9.62 5.20 -11.84
CA SER A 187 -9.47 5.64 -13.22
C SER A 187 -10.21 6.95 -13.55
N ASN A 188 -10.80 7.62 -12.55
CA ASN A 188 -11.63 8.80 -12.79
C ASN A 188 -10.81 10.00 -13.30
N THR A 189 -11.32 10.72 -14.29
CA THR A 189 -10.70 11.90 -14.93
C THR A 189 -11.69 13.06 -14.95
N PRO A 190 -12.02 13.65 -13.80
CA PRO A 190 -12.93 14.80 -13.74
C PRO A 190 -12.31 16.03 -14.41
N ASP A 191 -13.13 16.96 -14.88
CA ASP A 191 -12.67 18.31 -15.25
C ASP A 191 -12.36 19.08 -13.97
N VAL A 192 -11.08 19.36 -13.72
CA VAL A 192 -10.61 20.00 -12.48
C VAL A 192 -10.21 21.44 -12.76
N GLN A 193 -10.84 22.36 -12.04
CA GLN A 193 -10.52 23.78 -12.07
C GLN A 193 -10.03 24.21 -10.69
N VAL A 194 -8.98 25.04 -10.66
CA VAL A 194 -8.44 25.61 -9.44
C VAL A 194 -8.39 27.12 -9.60
N ASP A 195 -9.10 27.82 -8.73
CA ASP A 195 -9.08 29.28 -8.72
C ASP A 195 -7.72 29.79 -8.20
N PRO A 196 -7.01 30.67 -8.93
CA PRO A 196 -5.64 31.07 -8.58
C PRO A 196 -5.56 32.03 -7.39
N GLU A 197 -6.66 32.67 -6.98
CA GLU A 197 -6.68 33.64 -5.88
C GLU A 197 -7.18 33.01 -4.58
N THR A 198 -8.21 32.17 -4.68
CA THR A 198 -8.89 31.55 -3.53
C THR A 198 -8.44 30.12 -3.26
N PHE A 199 -7.78 29.47 -4.23
CA PHE A 199 -7.41 28.05 -4.23
C PHE A 199 -8.61 27.10 -4.14
N GLU A 200 -9.81 27.58 -4.46
CA GLU A 200 -10.99 26.74 -4.55
C GLU A 200 -10.82 25.70 -5.66
N VAL A 201 -11.11 24.45 -5.33
CA VAL A 201 -11.05 23.33 -6.28
C VAL A 201 -12.46 22.92 -6.65
N ILE A 202 -12.75 22.92 -7.94
CA ILE A 202 -14.02 22.45 -8.52
C ILE A 202 -13.71 21.24 -9.40
N ALA A 203 -14.52 20.19 -9.27
CA ALA A 203 -14.47 19.03 -10.14
C ALA A 203 -15.87 18.76 -10.72
N ASP A 204 -15.99 18.70 -12.05
CA ASP A 204 -17.26 18.48 -12.76
C ASP A 204 -18.39 19.45 -12.31
N GLY A 205 -18.03 20.70 -12.01
CA GLY A 205 -18.96 21.72 -11.53
C GLY A 205 -19.27 21.68 -10.02
N GLU A 206 -18.75 20.70 -9.29
CA GLU A 206 -18.92 20.57 -7.84
C GLU A 206 -17.69 21.08 -7.07
N LYS A 207 -17.91 21.96 -6.09
CA LYS A 207 -16.86 22.42 -5.17
C LYS A 207 -16.38 21.25 -4.30
N LEU A 208 -15.09 20.95 -4.37
CA LEU A 208 -14.45 19.92 -3.55
C LEU A 208 -13.93 20.54 -2.25
N THR A 209 -14.66 20.30 -1.16
CA THR A 209 -14.24 20.68 0.20
C THR A 209 -14.55 19.58 1.21
N CYS A 210 -13.84 19.57 2.33
CA CYS A 210 -14.12 18.69 3.45
C CYS A 210 -13.55 19.28 4.74
N ASP A 211 -14.26 19.13 5.84
CA ASP A 211 -13.79 19.64 7.13
C ASP A 211 -12.56 18.86 7.62
N PRO A 212 -11.62 19.50 8.34
CA PRO A 212 -10.60 18.76 9.07
C PRO A 212 -11.25 17.90 10.17
N VAL A 213 -10.57 16.82 10.57
CA VAL A 213 -11.00 15.97 11.69
C VAL A 213 -10.03 16.13 12.86
N ASN A 214 -10.58 16.13 14.07
CA ASN A 214 -9.79 16.31 15.30
C ASN A 214 -9.14 15.02 15.79
N VAL A 215 -9.68 13.87 15.38
CA VAL A 215 -9.23 12.53 15.79
C VAL A 215 -9.27 11.62 14.57
N VAL A 216 -8.28 10.73 14.47
CA VAL A 216 -8.21 9.69 13.42
C VAL A 216 -8.02 8.32 14.06
N PRO A 217 -8.51 7.23 13.44
CA PRO A 217 -8.20 5.87 13.86
C PRO A 217 -6.73 5.55 13.56
N LEU A 218 -6.26 4.36 13.96
CA LEU A 218 -4.90 3.90 13.69
C LEU A 218 -3.83 4.91 14.18
N ALA A 219 -4.08 5.53 15.34
CA ALA A 219 -3.23 6.54 15.97
C ALA A 219 -3.02 6.22 17.46
N GLN A 220 -3.40 7.10 18.38
CA GLN A 220 -3.11 7.04 19.83
C GLN A 220 -3.41 5.69 20.50
N ARG A 221 -4.38 4.90 19.99
CA ARG A 221 -4.69 3.56 20.51
C ARG A 221 -3.55 2.54 20.31
N TYR A 222 -2.71 2.73 19.30
CA TYR A 222 -1.77 1.71 18.82
C TYR A 222 -0.30 2.06 19.04
N PHE A 223 0.03 3.35 19.18
CA PHE A 223 1.39 3.83 19.25
C PHE A 223 1.71 4.35 20.65
N PHE A 224 2.90 3.99 21.14
CA PHE A 224 3.36 4.40 22.47
C PHE A 224 3.78 5.88 22.50
N PHE A 225 4.19 6.42 21.34
CA PHE A 225 4.49 7.83 21.08
C PHE A 225 3.78 8.27 19.81
#